data_AF-A0A5J6WBA7-F1
#
_entry.id   AF-A0A5J6WBA7-F1
#
_cell.length_a   1.000
_cell.length_b   1.000
_cell.length_c   1.000
_cell.angle_alpha   90.00
_cell.angle_beta   90.00
_cell.angle_gamma   90.00
#
_symmetry.space_group_name_H-M   'P 1'
#
loop_
_entity.id
_entity.type
_entity.pdbx_description
1 polymer ?
#
loop_
_entity_poly.entity_id
_entity_poly.type
_entity_poly.pdbx_seq_one_letter_code
_entity_poly.pdbx_strand_id
1 'polypeptide(L)'
;METKINLQNLKFKNQINNFKNPAEIKKSFQKNEELRKASLEFEAIFIKQMLESMKKTLNKDQNLLSGGQVEEIFEDMLYEQRAKQIAQSQSFGIANSIYNQLQKNK
;
A
#
# COMPACT_ATOMS: atom_id res chain seq x y z
N MET A 1 -36.32 -42.73 -17.71
CA MET A 1 -34.86 -42.50 -17.76
C MET A 1 -34.62 -40.99 -17.84
N GLU A 2 -35.08 -40.18 -16.87
CA GLU A 2 -35.28 -38.73 -17.11
C GLU A 2 -34.99 -37.77 -15.93
N THR A 3 -34.09 -38.09 -15.00
CA THR A 3 -33.79 -37.18 -13.86
C THR A 3 -32.38 -36.59 -13.83
N LYS A 4 -31.52 -36.89 -14.81
CA LYS A 4 -30.14 -36.36 -14.84
C LYS A 4 -29.98 -34.98 -15.52
N ILE A 5 -31.00 -34.46 -16.20
CA ILE A 5 -30.89 -33.26 -17.06
C ILE A 5 -31.08 -31.93 -16.30
N ASN A 6 -31.67 -31.92 -15.09
CA ASN A 6 -32.00 -30.65 -14.41
C ASN A 6 -30.95 -30.18 -13.37
N LEU A 7 -30.11 -31.06 -12.84
CA LEU A 7 -29.15 -30.67 -11.79
C LEU A 7 -28.00 -29.79 -12.29
N GLN A 8 -27.56 -29.99 -13.54
CA GLN A 8 -26.48 -29.23 -14.15
C GLN A 8 -26.93 -27.80 -14.48
N ASN A 9 -28.17 -27.65 -14.97
CA ASN A 9 -28.78 -26.36 -15.30
C ASN A 9 -29.06 -25.52 -14.04
N LEU A 10 -29.40 -26.16 -12.91
CA LEU A 10 -29.56 -25.49 -11.62
C LEU A 10 -28.21 -25.01 -11.04
N LYS A 11 -27.15 -25.82 -11.16
CA LYS A 11 -25.79 -25.42 -10.77
C LYS A 11 -25.27 -24.26 -11.61
N PHE A 12 -25.52 -24.29 -12.92
CA PHE A 12 -25.13 -23.23 -13.85
C PHE A 12 -25.91 -21.94 -13.58
N LYS A 13 -27.23 -22.01 -13.34
CA LYS A 13 -28.07 -20.85 -12.95
C LYS A 13 -27.62 -20.17 -11.65
N ASN A 14 -27.21 -20.95 -10.63
CA ASN A 14 -26.67 -20.37 -9.40
C ASN A 14 -25.29 -19.73 -9.59
N GLN A 15 -24.47 -20.21 -10.53
CA GLN A 15 -23.20 -19.57 -10.88
C GLN A 15 -23.43 -18.23 -11.59
N ILE A 16 -24.41 -18.12 -12.49
CA ILE A 16 -24.72 -16.85 -13.17
C ILE A 16 -25.34 -15.79 -12.24
N ASN A 17 -26.08 -16.21 -11.22
CA ASN A 17 -26.62 -15.28 -10.20
C ASN A 17 -25.55 -14.73 -9.24
N ASN A 18 -24.37 -15.35 -9.20
CA ASN A 18 -23.25 -14.94 -8.35
C ASN A 18 -22.24 -14.03 -9.05
N PHE A 19 -22.45 -13.66 -10.32
CA PHE A 19 -21.63 -12.62 -10.94
C PHE A 19 -22.04 -11.25 -10.38
N LYS A 20 -21.13 -10.67 -9.58
CA LYS A 20 -21.27 -9.29 -9.09
C LYS A 20 -21.55 -8.36 -10.26
N ASN A 21 -22.47 -7.40 -10.05
CA ASN A 21 -22.79 -6.38 -11.05
C ASN A 21 -21.50 -5.65 -11.48
N PRO A 22 -21.29 -5.38 -12.79
CA PRO A 22 -20.13 -4.62 -13.28
C PRO A 22 -19.81 -3.34 -12.50
N ALA A 23 -20.83 -2.63 -12.00
CA ALA A 23 -20.65 -1.44 -11.18
C ALA A 23 -20.02 -1.75 -9.80
N GLU A 24 -20.41 -2.87 -9.17
CA GLU A 24 -19.85 -3.32 -7.89
C GLU A 24 -18.41 -3.83 -8.05
N ILE A 25 -18.13 -4.49 -9.17
CA ILE A 25 -16.78 -4.94 -9.54
C ILE A 25 -15.86 -3.72 -9.62
N LYS A 26 -16.23 -2.70 -10.40
CA LYS A 26 -15.45 -1.46 -10.54
C LYS A 26 -15.21 -0.76 -9.20
N LYS A 27 -16.24 -0.65 -8.36
CA LYS A 27 -16.15 -0.07 -7.01
C LYS A 27 -15.20 -0.86 -6.10
N SER A 28 -15.23 -2.20 -6.19
CA SER A 28 -14.34 -3.06 -5.41
C SER A 28 -12.87 -2.93 -5.84
N PHE A 29 -12.61 -2.80 -7.14
CA PHE A 29 -11.27 -2.56 -7.68
C PHE A 29 -10.70 -1.21 -7.24
N GLN A 30 -11.49 -0.12 -7.38
CA GLN A 30 -11.09 1.21 -6.93
C GLN A 30 -10.73 1.22 -5.44
N LYS A 31 -11.58 0.61 -4.60
CA LYS A 31 -11.32 0.50 -3.15
C LYS A 31 -10.05 -0.29 -2.84
N ASN A 32 -9.73 -1.34 -3.61
CA ASN A 32 -8.50 -2.11 -3.41
C ASN A 32 -7.26 -1.30 -3.82
N GLU A 33 -7.35 -0.51 -4.89
CA GLU A 33 -6.26 0.38 -5.32
C GLU A 33 -5.99 1.47 -4.29
N GLU A 34 -7.04 2.12 -3.77
CA GLU A 34 -6.96 3.11 -2.69
C GLU A 34 -6.33 2.52 -1.43
N LEU A 35 -6.75 1.32 -1.03
CA LEU A 35 -6.19 0.63 0.13
C LEU A 35 -4.70 0.31 -0.05
N ARG A 36 -4.31 -0.14 -1.25
CA ARG A 36 -2.91 -0.41 -1.57
C ARG A 36 -2.07 0.87 -1.53
N LYS A 37 -2.59 1.96 -2.10
CA LYS A 37 -1.94 3.27 -2.09
C LYS A 37 -1.75 3.78 -0.67
N ALA A 38 -2.79 3.76 0.16
CA ALA A 38 -2.72 4.17 1.55
C ALA A 38 -1.72 3.32 2.37
N SER A 39 -1.66 2.01 2.10
CA SER A 39 -0.70 1.11 2.74
C SER A 39 0.75 1.45 2.38
N LEU A 40 1.02 1.78 1.11
CA LEU A 40 2.34 2.23 0.64
C LEU A 40 2.72 3.60 1.21
N GLU A 41 1.77 4.54 1.29
CA GLU A 41 1.99 5.85 1.89
C GLU A 41 2.34 5.74 3.38
N PHE A 42 1.67 4.85 4.10
CA PHE A 42 2.00 4.56 5.50
C PHE A 42 3.43 4.01 5.65
N GLU A 43 3.81 3.02 4.82
CA GLU A 43 5.16 2.46 4.82
C GLU A 43 6.22 3.54 4.52
N ALA A 44 5.94 4.45 3.58
CA ALA A 44 6.83 5.58 3.30
C ALA A 44 6.99 6.52 4.52
N ILE A 45 5.92 6.83 5.25
CA ILE A 45 6.01 7.63 6.48
C ILE A 45 6.87 6.93 7.53
N PHE A 46 6.66 5.63 7.71
CA PHE A 46 7.44 4.82 8.65
C PHE A 46 8.94 4.81 8.29
N ILE A 47 9.27 4.57 7.03
CA ILE A 47 10.66 4.61 6.55
C ILE A 47 11.26 6.01 6.74
N LYS A 48 10.50 7.08 6.48
CA LYS A 48 10.97 8.45 6.71
C LYS A 48 11.34 8.67 8.18
N GLN A 49 10.49 8.24 9.12
CA GLN A 49 10.79 8.34 10.56
C GLN A 49 12.04 7.55 10.96
N MET A 50 12.26 6.38 10.35
CA MET A 50 13.46 5.59 10.55
C MET A 50 14.71 6.34 10.04
N LEU A 51 14.66 6.90 8.83
CA LEU A 51 15.75 7.68 8.25
C LEU A 51 16.05 8.95 9.05
N GLU A 52 15.04 9.66 9.52
CA GLU A 52 15.20 10.82 10.40
C GLU A 52 15.84 10.43 11.74
N SER A 53 15.49 9.26 12.29
CA SER A 53 16.11 8.74 13.51
C SER A 53 17.59 8.38 13.28
N MET A 54 17.92 7.79 12.13
CA MET A 54 19.31 7.54 11.73
C MET A 54 20.09 8.86 11.55
N LYS A 55 19.49 9.87 10.90
CA LYS A 55 20.09 11.21 10.76
C LYS A 55 20.46 11.82 12.11
N LYS A 56 19.60 11.68 13.12
CA LYS A 56 19.87 12.19 14.48
C LYS A 56 21.10 11.56 15.15
N THR A 57 21.51 10.36 14.72
CA THR A 57 22.73 9.70 15.24
C THR A 57 24.01 10.17 14.54
N LEU A 58 23.91 10.89 13.43
CA LEU A 58 25.06 11.51 12.78
C LEU A 58 25.39 12.79 13.54
N ASN A 59 26.60 12.87 14.10
CA ASN A 59 27.06 14.04 14.85
C ASN A 59 27.06 15.27 13.94
N LYS A 60 26.11 16.19 14.14
CA LYS A 60 26.06 17.49 13.44
C LYS A 60 27.30 18.35 13.72
N ASP A 61 27.97 18.10 14.83
CA ASP A 61 29.11 18.88 15.33
C ASP A 61 30.36 18.77 14.45
N GLN A 62 30.42 17.79 13.53
CA GLN A 62 31.49 17.67 12.54
C GLN A 62 31.26 18.51 11.28
N ASN A 63 30.05 19.03 11.08
CA ASN A 63 29.71 19.94 9.97
C ASN A 63 29.94 21.40 10.40
N LEU A 64 31.22 21.79 10.45
CA LEU A 64 31.68 23.18 10.65
C LEU A 64 31.09 24.16 9.61
N LEU A 65 30.52 23.65 8.51
CA LEU A 65 29.77 24.37 7.48
C LEU A 65 28.34 23.80 7.42
N SER A 66 27.43 24.27 8.28
CA SER A 66 26.00 23.95 8.17
C SER A 66 25.36 24.86 7.13
N GLY A 67 24.77 24.29 6.07
CA GLY A 67 24.10 24.97 4.95
C GLY A 67 22.76 25.65 5.29
N GLY A 68 22.48 25.84 6.58
CA GLY A 68 21.38 26.63 7.10
C GLY A 68 19.99 26.04 6.83
N GLN A 69 18.96 26.88 6.98
CA GLN A 69 17.55 26.47 6.87
C GLN A 69 17.18 25.89 5.50
N VAL A 70 17.84 26.33 4.42
CA VAL A 70 17.59 25.84 3.06
C VAL A 70 18.05 24.39 2.91
N GLU A 71 19.21 24.05 3.48
CA GLU A 71 19.70 22.67 3.51
C GLU A 71 18.73 21.77 4.28
N GLU A 72 18.25 22.20 5.45
CA GLU A 72 17.30 21.40 6.25
C GLU A 72 16.02 21.08 5.46
N ILE A 73 15.45 22.07 4.77
CA ILE A 73 14.25 21.87 3.92
C ILE A 73 14.55 20.89 2.77
N PHE A 74 15.70 21.05 2.11
CA PHE A 74 16.08 20.18 1.00
C PHE A 74 16.34 18.75 1.47
N GLU A 75 17.02 18.58 2.59
CA GLU A 75 17.25 17.27 3.21
C GLU A 75 15.93 16.59 3.57
N ASP A 76 15.00 17.30 4.20
CA ASP A 76 13.71 16.74 4.58
C ASP A 76 12.92 16.27 3.34
N MET A 77 12.93 17.06 2.26
CA MET A 77 12.33 16.67 0.98
C MET A 77 13.06 15.46 0.37
N LEU A 78 14.39 15.41 0.46
CA LEU A 78 15.20 14.29 -0.02
C LEU A 78 14.87 12.99 0.73
N TYR A 79 14.78 13.04 2.06
CA TYR A 79 14.40 11.89 2.87
C TYR A 79 12.98 11.43 2.58
N GLU A 80 12.05 12.35 2.34
CA GLU A 80 10.68 12.01 1.92
C GLU A 80 10.66 11.25 0.58
N GLN A 81 11.40 11.73 -0.44
CA GLN A 81 11.45 11.07 -1.74
C GLN A 81 12.12 9.69 -1.65
N ARG A 82 13.22 9.58 -0.90
CA ARG A 82 13.87 8.29 -0.66
C ARG A 82 12.94 7.31 0.04
N ALA A 83 12.21 7.75 1.05
CA ALA A 83 11.27 6.90 1.75
C ALA A 83 10.14 6.39 0.84
N LYS A 84 9.62 7.25 -0.05
CA LYS A 84 8.65 6.83 -1.09
C LYS A 84 9.24 5.79 -2.05
N GLN A 85 10.46 5.99 -2.53
CA GLN A 85 11.12 5.03 -3.43
C GLN A 85 11.36 3.67 -2.75
N ILE A 86 11.77 3.67 -1.49
CA ILE A 86 11.99 2.43 -0.71
C ILE A 86 10.66 1.72 -0.41
N ALA A 87 9.59 2.45 -0.11
CA ALA A 87 8.27 1.85 0.04
C ALA A 87 7.79 1.22 -1.28
N GLN A 88 8.00 1.90 -2.40
CA GLN A 88 7.64 1.40 -3.73
C GLN A 88 8.44 0.17 -4.16
N SER A 89 9.69 0.02 -3.72
CA SER A 89 10.49 -1.18 -3.98
C SER A 89 9.99 -2.41 -3.22
N GLN A 90 9.01 -2.26 -2.33
CA GLN A 90 8.39 -3.34 -1.54
C GLN A 90 9.39 -4.12 -0.68
N SER A 91 10.52 -3.50 -0.33
CA SER A 91 11.63 -4.18 0.35
C SER A 91 11.33 -4.46 1.84
N PHE A 92 10.49 -3.65 2.49
CA PHE A 92 10.13 -3.79 3.90
C PHE A 92 8.90 -4.68 4.12
N GLY A 93 7.95 -4.71 3.18
CA GLY A 93 6.78 -5.60 3.22
C GLY A 93 5.71 -5.20 4.24
N ILE A 94 5.82 -4.03 4.85
CA ILE A 94 4.85 -3.51 5.83
C ILE A 94 3.56 -3.13 5.11
N ALA A 95 3.65 -2.46 3.95
CA ALA A 95 2.46 -2.12 3.17
C ALA A 95 1.67 -3.37 2.76
N ASN A 96 2.36 -4.44 2.37
CA ASN A 96 1.73 -5.72 2.02
C ASN A 96 1.03 -6.35 3.24
N SER A 97 1.65 -6.27 4.42
CA SER A 97 1.06 -6.79 5.65
C SER A 97 -0.21 -6.04 6.03
N ILE A 98 -0.18 -4.70 5.98
CA ILE A 98 -1.34 -3.83 6.25
C ILE A 98 -2.46 -4.08 5.24
N TYR A 99 -2.13 -4.08 3.96
CA TYR A 99 -3.07 -4.34 2.88
C TYR A 99 -3.79 -5.69 3.08
N ASN A 100 -3.03 -6.75 3.35
CA ASN A 100 -3.58 -8.09 3.55
C ASN A 100 -4.46 -8.19 4.79
N GLN A 101 -4.10 -7.53 5.90
CA GLN A 101 -4.92 -7.53 7.12
C GLN A 101 -6.25 -6.79 6.90
N LEU A 102 -6.20 -5.62 6.26
CA LEU A 102 -7.39 -4.81 5.98
C LEU A 102 -8.29 -5.43 4.92
N GLN A 103 -7.72 -6.19 3.97
CA GLN A 103 -8.51 -6.95 3.00
C GLN A 103 -9.20 -8.17 3.65
N LYS A 104 -8.55 -8.84 4.60
CA LYS A 104 -9.10 -10.02 5.31
C LYS A 104 -10.19 -9.67 6.31
N ASN A 105 -10.09 -8.51 6.98
CA ASN A 105 -11.07 -8.03 7.95
C ASN A 105 -12.28 -7.32 7.30
N LYS A 106 -12.60 -7.66 6.06
CA LYS A 106 -13.68 -7.08 5.26
C LYS A 106 -14.74 -8.12 4.97
#